data_AF-A0A7W0ULT3-F1
#
_entry.id   AF-A0A7W0ULT3-F1
#
_cell.length_a   1.000
_cell.length_b   1.000
_cell.length_c   1.000
_cell.angle_alpha   90.00
_cell.angle_beta   90.00
_cell.angle_gamma   90.00
#
_symmetry.space_group_name_H-M   'P 1'
#
loop_
_entity.id
_entity.type
_entity.pdbx_description
1 polymer ?
#
loop_
_entity_poly.entity_id
_entity_poly.type
_entity_poly.pdbx_seq_one_letter_code
_entity_poly.pdbx_strand_id
1 'polypeptide(L)' 'MCGIAGYSLSPDSPASRTLAAQALLAGIAERGADAVGYASRRADGAIGVTKLRGGASALLDEIELPQTAEQALIHVRDYT' A
#
# COMPACT_ATOMS: atom_id res chain seq x y z
N MET A 1 16.13 6.28 -5.22
CA MET A 1 15.57 6.74 -3.91
C MET A 1 14.49 5.76 -3.44
N CYS A 2 13.93 5.81 -2.24
CA CYS A 2 12.76 4.95 -1.90
C CYS A 2 11.65 5.80 -1.30
N GLY A 3 10.41 5.31 -1.35
CA GLY A 3 9.23 5.93 -0.74
C GLY A 3 8.51 4.97 0.18
N ILE A 4 8.02 5.46 1.31
CA ILE A 4 7.16 4.71 2.22
C ILE A 4 5.99 5.58 2.66
N ALA A 5 4.81 4.99 2.72
CA ALA A 5 3.59 5.62 3.22
C ALA A 5 2.76 4.57 3.95
N GLY A 6 1.82 5.00 4.78
CA GLY A 6 0.94 4.08 5.47
C GLY A 6 -0.22 4.78 6.17
N TYR A 7 -1.19 4.00 6.58
CA TYR A 7 -2.30 4.45 7.40
C TYR A 7 -2.52 3.53 8.59
N SER A 8 -3.17 4.09 9.60
CA SER A 8 -3.85 3.36 10.66
C SER A 8 -5.26 3.96 10.76
N LEU A 9 -6.28 3.16 10.49
CA LEU A 9 -7.67 3.56 10.46
C LEU A 9 -8.48 2.70 11.45
N SER A 10 -9.38 3.35 12.18
CA SER A 10 -10.36 2.63 13.01
C SER A 10 -11.25 1.74 12.14
N PRO A 11 -11.68 0.56 12.62
CA PRO A 11 -12.70 -0.27 11.97
C PRO A 11 -13.95 0.52 11.56
N ASP A 12 -14.35 1.50 12.36
CA ASP A 12 -15.56 2.32 12.12
C ASP A 12 -15.33 3.46 11.11
N SER A 13 -14.11 3.61 10.59
CA SER A 13 -13.80 4.65 9.60
C SER A 13 -14.49 4.35 8.27
N PRO A 14 -15.26 5.31 7.71
CA PRO A 14 -15.95 5.13 6.42
C PRO A 14 -14.99 5.20 5.22
N ALA A 15 -13.70 5.47 5.43
CA ALA A 15 -12.73 5.60 4.36
C ALA A 15 -12.48 4.25 3.67
N SER A 16 -12.56 4.21 2.33
CA SER A 16 -12.19 3.00 1.59
C SER A 16 -10.70 2.67 1.78
N ARG A 17 -10.40 1.45 2.24
CA ARG A 17 -9.03 0.98 2.47
C ARG A 17 -8.22 0.88 1.19
N THR A 18 -8.85 0.40 0.12
CA THR A 18 -8.26 0.38 -1.21
C THR A 18 -7.97 1.79 -1.70
N LEU A 19 -8.93 2.71 -1.63
CA LEU A 19 -8.73 4.09 -2.10
C LEU A 19 -7.65 4.81 -1.30
N ALA A 20 -7.62 4.63 0.03
CA ALA A 20 -6.57 5.18 0.88
C ALA A 20 -5.19 4.65 0.47
N ALA A 21 -5.06 3.35 0.21
CA ALA A 21 -3.80 2.77 -0.22
C ALA A 21 -3.39 3.22 -1.63
N GLN A 22 -4.33 3.35 -2.57
CA GLN A 22 -4.08 3.90 -3.90
C GLN A 22 -3.61 5.36 -3.83
N ALA A 23 -4.26 6.19 -3.02
CA ALA A 23 -3.88 7.58 -2.83
C ALA A 23 -2.46 7.72 -2.22
N LEU A 24 -2.13 6.89 -1.23
CA LEU A 24 -0.80 6.85 -0.64
C LEU A 24 0.26 6.36 -1.63
N LEU A 25 -0.05 5.30 -2.41
CA LEU A 25 0.84 4.78 -3.45
C LEU A 25 1.12 5.83 -4.52
N ALA A 26 0.07 6.50 -5.01
CA ALA A 26 0.19 7.59 -5.97
C ALA A 26 1.05 8.73 -5.42
N GLY A 27 0.85 9.12 -4.16
CA GLY A 27 1.63 10.18 -3.50
C GLY A 27 3.12 9.88 -3.32
N ILE A 28 3.54 8.61 -3.41
CA ILE A 28 4.95 8.22 -3.35
C ILE A 28 5.48 7.64 -4.67
N ALA A 29 4.67 7.59 -5.73
CA ALA A 29 4.98 6.85 -6.96
C ALA A 29 6.31 7.25 -7.61
N GLU A 30 6.63 8.54 -7.59
CA GLU A 30 7.83 9.11 -8.20
C GLU A 30 9.13 8.77 -7.44
N ARG A 31 9.02 8.22 -6.23
CA ARG A 31 10.17 7.96 -5.36
C ARG A 31 10.87 6.63 -5.66
N GLY A 32 10.32 5.79 -6.54
CA GLY A 32 11.01 4.59 -7.02
C GLY A 32 10.26 3.81 -8.11
N ALA A 33 11.02 3.27 -9.06
CA ALA A 33 10.50 2.61 -10.26
C ALA A 33 10.88 1.13 -10.41
N ASP A 34 11.68 0.57 -9.48
CA ASP A 34 12.24 -0.79 -9.60
C ASP A 34 11.35 -1.86 -8.94
N ALA A 35 10.79 -1.57 -7.77
CA ALA A 35 9.86 -2.49 -7.11
C ALA A 35 8.81 -1.76 -6.30
N VAL A 36 7.66 -2.40 -6.11
CA VAL A 36 6.55 -1.88 -5.32
C VAL A 36 5.95 -2.99 -4.47
N GLY A 37 5.40 -2.62 -3.33
CA GLY A 37 4.63 -3.55 -2.52
C GLY A 37 3.83 -2.88 -1.42
N TYR A 38 2.90 -3.63 -0.84
CA TYR A 38 2.19 -3.24 0.36
C TYR A 38 2.09 -4.40 1.34
N ALA A 39 1.94 -4.06 2.60
CA ALA A 39 1.52 -4.98 3.66
C ALA A 39 0.28 -4.41 4.33
N SER A 40 -0.64 -5.29 4.73
CA SER A 40 -1.83 -4.89 5.49
C SER A 40 -2.05 -5.82 6.67
N ARG A 41 -2.48 -5.25 7.79
CA ARG A 41 -2.88 -6.00 8.98
C ARG A 41 -4.40 -5.97 9.13
N ARG A 42 -5.01 -7.15 9.21
CA ARG A 42 -6.44 -7.32 9.54
C ARG A 42 -6.68 -7.22 11.05
N ALA A 43 -7.93 -7.00 11.45
CA ALA A 43 -8.34 -6.94 12.85
C ALA A 43 -7.96 -8.20 13.66
N ASP A 44 -8.02 -9.38 13.04
CA ASP A 44 -7.58 -10.67 13.63
C ASP A 44 -6.05 -10.80 13.80
N GLY A 45 -5.31 -9.80 13.33
CA GLY A 45 -3.85 -9.76 13.36
C GLY A 45 -3.17 -10.45 12.18
N ALA A 46 -3.91 -11.03 11.23
CA ALA A 46 -3.33 -11.60 10.02
C ALA A 46 -2.66 -10.51 9.17
N ILE A 47 -1.43 -10.80 8.74
CA ILE A 47 -0.64 -9.91 7.88
C ILE A 47 -0.63 -10.48 6.47
N GLY A 48 -1.13 -9.70 5.50
CA GLY A 48 -0.96 -9.96 4.08
C GLY A 48 0.16 -9.09 3.51
N VAL A 49 0.96 -9.64 2.61
CA VAL A 49 2.05 -8.91 1.94
C VAL A 49 2.05 -9.22 0.45
N THR A 50 2.06 -8.16 -0.35
CA THR A 50 2.21 -8.24 -1.82
C THR A 50 3.45 -7.46 -2.21
N LYS A 51 4.32 -8.08 -3.01
CA LYS A 51 5.52 -7.44 -3.58
C LYS A 51 5.71 -7.90 -5.01
N LEU A 52 6.07 -6.98 -5.88
CA LEU A 52 6.40 -7.28 -7.27
C LEU A 52 7.53 -6.39 -7.78
N ARG A 53 8.14 -6.81 -8.88
CA ARG A 53 9.11 -5.99 -9.63
C ARG A 53 8.35 -5.09 -10.60
N GLY A 54 8.67 -3.80 -10.60
CA GLY A 54 7.97 -2.75 -11.36
C GLY A 54 7.69 -1.52 -10.50
N GLY A 55 7.40 -0.39 -11.16
CA GLY A 55 7.04 0.86 -10.50
C GLY A 55 5.61 0.86 -9.96
N ALA A 56 5.21 1.98 -9.35
CA ALA A 56 3.89 2.12 -8.71
C ALA A 56 2.70 1.81 -9.63
N SER A 57 2.79 2.14 -10.93
CA SER A 57 1.73 1.86 -11.91
C SER A 57 1.40 0.37 -12.04
N ALA A 58 2.38 -0.52 -11.81
CA ALA A 58 2.16 -1.96 -11.88
C ALA A 58 1.30 -2.51 -10.72
N LEU A 59 1.05 -1.70 -9.67
CA LEU A 59 0.25 -2.10 -8.52
C LEU A 59 -0.96 -1.19 -8.26
N LEU A 60 -1.02 -0.03 -8.91
CA LEU A 60 -2.06 0.98 -8.64
C LEU A 60 -3.48 0.47 -8.97
N ASP A 61 -3.61 -0.27 -10.06
CA ASP A 61 -4.88 -0.85 -10.51
C ASP A 61 -5.19 -2.21 -9.84
N GLU A 62 -4.17 -2.85 -9.26
CA GLU A 62 -4.24 -4.21 -8.69
C GLU A 62 -4.34 -4.23 -7.16
N ILE A 63 -4.06 -3.11 -6.50
CA ILE A 63 -4.11 -3.04 -5.04
C ILE A 63 -5.57 -3.15 -4.56
N GLU A 64 -5.83 -4.17 -3.75
CA GLU A 64 -7.13 -4.39 -3.12
C GLU A 64 -6.91 -4.73 -1.65
N LEU A 65 -7.55 -3.96 -0.76
CA LEU A 65 -7.50 -4.19 0.67
C LEU A 65 -8.92 -4.41 1.21
N PRO A 66 -9.13 -5.46 2.04
CA PRO A 66 -10.42 -5.65 2.68
C PRO A 66 -10.72 -4.48 3.61
N GLN A 67 -11.99 -4.15 3.81
CA GLN A 67 -12.38 -3.09 4.75
C GLN A 67 -11.94 -3.40 6.21
N THR A 68 -11.70 -4.67 6.53
CA THR A 68 -11.17 -5.12 7.82
C THR A 68 -9.67 -4.85 8.00
N ALA A 69 -8.98 -4.31 6.99
CA ALA A 69 -7.60 -3.86 7.13
C ALA A 69 -7.58 -2.54 7.91
N GLU A 70 -7.07 -2.60 9.14
CA GLU A 70 -6.93 -1.43 10.01
C GLU A 70 -5.63 -0.69 9.73
N GLN A 71 -4.62 -1.39 9.22
CA GLN A 71 -3.30 -0.83 8.97
C GLN A 71 -2.79 -1.27 7.61
N ALA A 72 -2.13 -0.36 6.90
CA ALA A 72 -1.37 -0.67 5.71
C ALA A 72 -0.07 0.11 5.66
N LEU A 73 0.96 -0.52 5.11
CA LEU A 73 2.23 0.08 4.74
C LEU A 73 2.45 -0.16 3.26
N ILE A 74 2.78 0.89 2.52
CA ILE A 74 3.06 0.88 1.09
C ILE A 74 4.51 1.34 0.89
N HIS A 75 5.23 0.66 0.01
CA HIS A 75 6.62 0.96 -0.28
C HIS A 75 6.89 0.94 -1.79
N VAL A 76 7.62 1.94 -2.27
CA VAL A 76 8.26 1.93 -3.58
C VAL A 76 9.77 1.93 -3.41
N ARG A 77 10.45 1.09 -4.18
CA ARG A 77 11.89 0.96 -4.23
C ARG A 77 12.37 1.44 -5.59
N ASP A 78 13.46 2.16 -5.60
CA ASP A 78 14.26 2.41 -6.78
C ASP A 78 15.53 1.56 -6.76
N TYR A 79 16.10 1.32 -7.93
CA TYR A 79 17.41 0.68 -8.03
C TYR A 79 18.49 1.76 -7.86
N THR A 80 19.52 1.46 -7.07
CA THR A 80 20.79 2.19 -7.06
C THR A 80 21.84 1.38 -7.79
#